data_AF-A0AA88LM46-F1
#
_entry.id   AF-A0AA88LM46-F1
#
_cell.length_a   1.000
_cell.length_b   1.000
_cell.length_c   1.000
_cell.angle_alpha   90.00
_cell.angle_beta   90.00
_cell.angle_gamma   90.00
#
_symmetry.space_group_name_H-M   'P 1'
#
loop_
_entity.id
_entity.type
_entity.pdbx_description
1 polymer ?
#
loop_
_entity_poly.entity_id
_entity_poly.type
_entity_poly.pdbx_seq_one_letter_code
_entity_poly.pdbx_strand_id
1 'polypeptide(L)'
;MTTPVTLLLLCQAASAVKHTMTFYLMISSGAPNVPDFMIVADFEGVRMAYYDSSMKTPQARHDWVRRLMQDDPQHWERIALDSMRYEQLLKGETESFKQNSSQTGGVHVTQQVLGCEWDNETEEVDDKSIIIVATVAVVAVIIFAVVGFIVYKKKKAKRFRPPPEKGSELSEQLNPEA
;
A
#
# COMPACT_ATOMS: atom_id res chain seq x y z
N MET A 1 -35.15 -9.70 10.61
CA MET A 1 -34.17 -8.71 11.10
C MET A 1 -32.82 -9.41 11.28
N THR A 2 -32.05 -9.68 10.22
CA THR A 2 -30.75 -10.38 10.34
C THR A 2 -29.86 -10.17 9.09
N THR A 3 -29.93 -9.01 8.43
CA THR A 3 -29.15 -8.78 7.19
C THR A 3 -28.61 -7.34 6.98
N PRO A 4 -28.23 -6.55 8.00
CA PRO A 4 -27.34 -5.40 7.78
C PRO A 4 -25.91 -5.62 8.28
N VAL A 5 -25.66 -6.59 9.16
CA VAL A 5 -24.33 -6.80 9.78
C VAL A 5 -23.35 -7.49 8.84
N THR A 6 -23.83 -8.33 7.92
CA THR A 6 -23.00 -9.09 6.99
C THR A 6 -22.31 -8.23 5.91
N LEU A 7 -22.77 -7.00 5.67
CA LEU A 7 -22.21 -6.12 4.64
C LEU A 7 -21.03 -5.26 5.15
N LEU A 8 -20.82 -5.16 6.47
CA LEU A 8 -19.67 -4.46 7.05
C LEU A 8 -18.38 -5.31 7.10
N LEU A 9 -18.44 -6.58 6.69
CA LEU A 9 -17.32 -7.54 6.74
C LEU A 9 -16.54 -7.67 5.42
N LEU A 10 -16.86 -6.89 4.39
CA LEU A 10 -15.94 -6.67 3.25
C LEU A 10 -14.97 -5.53 3.58
N CYS A 11 -14.40 -5.60 4.78
CA CYS A 11 -13.24 -4.85 5.20
C CYS A 11 -12.02 -5.54 4.59
N GLN A 12 -11.76 -5.31 3.29
CA GLN A 12 -10.41 -5.48 2.77
C GLN A 12 -9.72 -4.15 3.00
N ALA A 13 -9.08 -4.02 4.17
CA ALA A 13 -7.95 -3.12 4.28
C ALA A 13 -6.98 -3.55 3.15
N ALA A 14 -6.88 -2.73 2.12
CA ALA A 14 -5.80 -2.83 1.15
C ALA A 14 -4.50 -2.59 1.93
N SER A 15 -3.95 -3.65 2.52
CA SER A 15 -2.64 -3.59 3.12
C SER A 15 -1.67 -3.49 1.96
N ALA A 16 -1.00 -2.36 1.82
CA ALA A 16 0.14 -2.24 0.92
C ALA A 16 1.12 -3.38 1.26
N VAL A 17 1.37 -4.28 0.31
CA VAL A 17 2.42 -5.30 0.47
C VAL A 17 3.74 -4.54 0.33
N LYS A 18 4.51 -4.52 1.42
CA LYS A 18 5.86 -3.99 1.42
C LYS A 18 6.83 -5.12 1.12
N HIS A 19 7.73 -4.87 0.18
CA HIS A 19 8.83 -5.76 -0.16
C HIS A 19 10.14 -5.23 0.43
N THR A 20 10.95 -6.09 1.03
CA THR A 20 12.20 -5.68 1.70
C THR A 20 13.40 -6.41 1.13
N MET A 21 14.40 -5.64 0.69
CA MET A 21 15.75 -6.11 0.38
C MET A 21 16.68 -5.69 1.50
N THR A 22 17.46 -6.64 2.02
CA THR A 22 18.44 -6.40 3.09
C THR A 22 19.81 -6.94 2.67
N PHE A 23 20.85 -6.17 2.93
CA PHE A 23 22.23 -6.56 2.76
C PHE A 23 22.92 -6.57 4.13
N TYR A 24 23.49 -7.72 4.49
CA TYR A 24 24.30 -7.88 5.68
C TYR A 24 25.77 -7.84 5.26
N LEU A 25 26.49 -6.83 5.74
CA LEU A 25 27.91 -6.65 5.49
C LEU A 25 28.68 -6.96 6.78
N MET A 26 29.80 -7.63 6.63
CA MET A 26 30.76 -7.86 7.72
C MET A 26 32.16 -7.60 7.21
N ILE A 27 32.98 -6.93 8.01
CA ILE A 27 34.42 -6.91 7.85
C ILE A 27 35.09 -7.37 9.15
N SER A 28 36.10 -8.23 9.03
CA SER A 28 36.85 -8.84 10.11
C SER A 28 38.34 -8.53 9.93
N SER A 29 39.04 -8.22 11.01
CA SER A 29 40.50 -8.17 11.01
C SER A 29 41.07 -9.39 11.74
N GLY A 30 41.28 -10.49 11.00
CA GLY A 30 42.01 -11.66 11.49
C GLY A 30 41.21 -12.63 12.37
N ALA A 31 39.89 -12.70 12.22
CA ALA A 31 39.10 -13.73 12.88
C ALA A 31 39.30 -15.11 12.19
N PRO A 32 39.57 -16.20 12.93
CA PRO A 32 39.75 -17.51 12.34
C PRO A 32 38.43 -18.05 11.76
N ASN A 33 38.50 -18.67 10.59
CA ASN A 33 37.36 -19.28 9.86
C ASN A 33 36.26 -18.30 9.43
N VAL A 34 36.52 -17.00 9.44
CA VAL A 34 35.60 -15.97 8.96
C VAL A 34 36.28 -15.20 7.83
N PRO A 35 35.59 -14.92 6.71
CA PRO A 35 36.16 -14.07 5.67
C PRO A 35 36.52 -12.68 6.19
N ASP A 36 37.56 -12.07 5.62
CA ASP A 36 37.91 -10.69 5.95
C ASP A 36 36.78 -9.74 5.60
N PHE A 37 36.02 -10.01 4.53
CA PHE A 37 34.81 -9.27 4.19
C PHE A 37 33.75 -10.20 3.61
N MET A 38 32.48 -9.94 3.90
CA MET A 38 31.36 -10.60 3.22
C MET A 38 30.14 -9.71 3.08
N ILE A 39 29.34 -10.00 2.05
CA ILE A 39 28.01 -9.44 1.79
C ILE A 39 27.03 -10.59 1.62
N VAL A 40 25.91 -10.55 2.35
CA VAL A 40 24.75 -11.42 2.14
C VAL A 40 23.59 -10.56 1.68
N ALA A 41 23.09 -10.80 0.46
CA ALA A 41 21.87 -10.18 -0.03
C ALA A 41 20.67 -11.07 0.29
N ASP A 42 19.64 -10.48 0.88
CA ASP A 42 18.43 -11.12 1.34
C ASP A 42 17.21 -10.37 0.81
N PHE A 43 16.23 -11.10 0.29
CA PHE A 43 14.95 -10.53 -0.13
C PHE A 43 13.85 -11.36 0.50
N GLU A 44 12.99 -10.72 1.30
CA GLU A 44 11.91 -11.40 2.04
C GLU A 44 12.38 -12.57 2.95
N GLY A 45 13.55 -12.44 3.57
CA GLY A 45 14.14 -13.50 4.42
C GLY A 45 14.77 -14.66 3.64
N VAL A 46 14.86 -14.54 2.32
CA VAL A 46 15.47 -15.53 1.44
C VAL A 46 16.81 -15.00 0.94
N ARG A 47 17.88 -15.77 1.16
CA ARG A 47 19.25 -15.42 0.72
C ARG A 47 19.38 -15.53 -0.80
N MET A 48 19.65 -14.42 -1.44
CA MET A 48 19.67 -14.26 -2.89
C MET A 48 21.07 -14.35 -3.47
N ALA A 49 22.03 -13.69 -2.82
CA ALA A 49 23.41 -13.68 -3.26
C ALA A 49 24.37 -13.66 -2.07
N TYR A 50 25.59 -14.12 -2.33
CA TYR A 50 26.68 -14.12 -1.38
C TYR A 50 27.97 -13.65 -2.05
N TYR A 51 28.71 -12.79 -1.39
CA TYR A 51 30.03 -12.35 -1.79
C TYR A 51 30.95 -12.39 -0.59
N ASP A 52 32.20 -12.81 -0.77
CA ASP A 52 33.26 -12.65 0.22
C ASP A 52 34.58 -12.26 -0.44
N SER A 53 35.54 -11.82 0.36
CA SER A 53 36.85 -11.32 -0.11
C SER A 53 37.72 -12.38 -0.81
N SER A 54 37.40 -13.68 -0.68
CA SER A 54 38.07 -14.75 -1.43
C SER A 54 37.46 -14.93 -2.84
N MET A 55 36.27 -14.41 -3.07
CA MET A 55 35.54 -14.52 -4.34
C MET A 55 35.89 -13.37 -5.29
N LYS A 56 35.96 -13.67 -6.58
CA LYS A 56 36.11 -12.63 -7.62
C LYS A 56 34.78 -12.00 -8.03
N THR A 57 33.68 -12.73 -7.86
CA THR A 57 32.33 -12.30 -8.23
C THR A 57 31.32 -12.83 -7.22
N PRO A 58 30.21 -12.11 -6.97
CA PRO A 58 29.13 -12.63 -6.14
C PRO A 58 28.55 -13.92 -6.71
N GLN A 59 28.14 -14.83 -5.82
CA GLN A 59 27.48 -16.09 -6.15
C GLN A 59 25.98 -15.98 -5.92
N ALA A 60 25.20 -16.30 -6.96
CA ALA A 60 23.76 -16.50 -6.85
C ALA A 60 23.43 -17.70 -5.94
N ARG A 61 22.56 -17.47 -4.96
CA ARG A 61 22.03 -18.47 -4.02
C ARG A 61 20.58 -18.86 -4.32
N HIS A 62 19.90 -18.14 -5.22
CA HIS A 62 18.54 -18.45 -5.66
C HIS A 62 18.42 -18.49 -7.20
N ASP A 63 17.50 -19.27 -7.73
CA ASP A 63 17.38 -19.55 -9.17
C ASP A 63 17.06 -18.32 -10.02
N TRP A 64 16.20 -17.44 -9.53
CA TRP A 64 15.88 -16.19 -10.24
C TRP A 64 17.10 -15.25 -10.32
N VAL A 65 17.99 -15.25 -9.32
CA VAL A 65 19.24 -14.48 -9.36
C VAL A 65 20.17 -15.06 -10.43
N ARG A 66 20.23 -16.40 -10.53
CA ARG A 66 21.01 -17.05 -11.59
C ARG A 66 20.49 -16.74 -12.99
N ARG A 67 19.16 -16.62 -13.15
CA ARG A 67 18.55 -16.15 -14.40
C ARG A 67 18.90 -14.68 -14.66
N LEU A 68 18.75 -13.80 -13.67
CA LEU A 68 19.14 -12.39 -13.78
C LEU A 68 20.60 -12.22 -14.23
N MET A 69 21.52 -13.04 -13.71
CA MET A 69 22.93 -13.05 -14.14
C MET A 69 23.10 -13.38 -15.63
N GLN A 70 22.26 -14.26 -16.18
CA GLN A 70 22.31 -14.68 -17.57
C GLN A 70 21.61 -13.67 -18.49
N ASP A 71 20.48 -13.13 -18.01
CA ASP A 71 19.64 -12.20 -18.76
C ASP A 71 20.28 -10.80 -18.87
N ASP A 72 20.98 -10.35 -17.83
CA ASP A 72 21.71 -9.07 -17.80
C ASP A 72 23.13 -9.21 -17.18
N PRO A 73 24.10 -9.72 -17.95
CA PRO A 73 25.46 -9.92 -17.46
C PRO A 73 26.18 -8.60 -17.15
N GLN A 74 25.84 -7.49 -17.83
CA GLN A 74 26.44 -6.18 -17.56
C GLN A 74 25.96 -5.60 -16.23
N HIS A 75 24.69 -5.81 -15.87
CA HIS A 75 24.21 -5.48 -14.54
C HIS A 75 24.90 -6.31 -13.46
N TRP A 76 25.11 -7.60 -13.69
CA TRP A 76 25.82 -8.44 -12.74
C TRP A 76 27.29 -8.03 -12.55
N GLU A 77 27.98 -7.65 -13.63
CA GLU A 77 29.34 -7.13 -13.55
C GLU A 77 29.40 -5.85 -12.71
N ARG A 78 28.42 -4.96 -12.84
CA ARG A 78 28.28 -3.78 -11.96
C ARG A 78 28.10 -4.16 -10.50
N ILE A 79 27.25 -5.16 -10.19
CA ILE A 79 27.08 -5.67 -8.82
C ILE A 79 28.41 -6.21 -8.27
N ALA A 80 29.21 -6.90 -9.08
CA ALA A 80 30.52 -7.41 -8.67
C ALA A 80 31.50 -6.26 -8.34
N LEU A 81 31.57 -5.24 -9.20
CA LEU A 81 32.39 -4.05 -8.96
C LEU A 81 31.94 -3.26 -7.73
N ASP A 82 30.64 -3.14 -7.53
CA ASP A 82 30.07 -2.48 -6.35
C ASP A 82 30.43 -3.23 -5.07
N SER A 83 30.39 -4.56 -5.08
CA SER A 83 30.79 -5.39 -3.94
C SER A 83 32.25 -5.13 -3.53
N MET A 84 33.16 -5.07 -4.51
CA MET A 84 34.57 -4.73 -4.27
C MET A 84 34.76 -3.31 -3.74
N ARG A 85 33.99 -2.35 -4.27
CA ARG A 85 34.02 -0.95 -3.83
C ARG A 85 33.56 -0.82 -2.37
N TYR A 86 32.49 -1.51 -1.99
CA TYR A 86 31.99 -1.51 -0.62
C TYR A 86 32.97 -2.15 0.36
N GLU A 87 33.70 -3.20 -0.05
CA GLU A 87 34.79 -3.77 0.76
C GLU A 87 35.84 -2.72 1.10
N GLN A 88 36.34 -1.98 0.09
CA GLN A 88 37.36 -0.96 0.30
C GLN A 88 36.84 0.19 1.19
N LEU A 89 35.59 0.60 0.99
CA LEU A 89 34.96 1.64 1.80
C LEU A 89 34.88 1.22 3.27
N LEU A 90 34.29 0.05 3.55
CA LEU A 90 34.10 -0.43 4.91
C LEU A 90 35.42 -0.73 5.62
N LYS A 91 36.44 -1.14 4.86
CA LYS A 91 37.82 -1.27 5.35
C LYS A 91 38.38 0.07 5.79
N GLY A 92 38.29 1.10 4.96
CA GLY A 92 38.75 2.44 5.29
C GLY A 92 38.02 3.02 6.51
N GLU A 93 36.71 2.82 6.61
CA GLU A 93 35.91 3.24 7.77
C GLU A 93 36.32 2.51 9.06
N THR A 94 36.50 1.19 8.98
CA THR A 94 36.92 0.38 10.13
C THR A 94 38.33 0.74 10.60
N GLU A 95 39.27 0.96 9.68
CA GLU A 95 40.63 1.41 10.01
C GLU A 95 40.63 2.80 10.64
N SER A 96 39.86 3.74 10.08
CA SER A 96 39.69 5.08 10.63
C SER A 96 39.09 5.06 12.03
N PHE A 97 38.05 4.23 12.25
CA PHE A 97 37.44 4.06 13.56
C PHE A 97 38.42 3.49 14.59
N LYS A 98 39.20 2.46 14.22
CA LYS A 98 40.25 1.89 15.10
C LYS A 98 41.28 2.92 15.52
N GLN A 99 41.75 3.73 14.57
CA GLN A 99 42.73 4.78 14.85
C GLN A 99 42.16 5.84 15.80
N ASN A 100 40.96 6.34 15.52
CA ASN A 100 40.30 7.38 16.32
C ASN A 100 39.90 6.89 17.72
N SER A 101 39.59 5.61 17.86
CA SER A 101 39.26 4.99 19.15
C SER A 101 40.49 4.51 19.92
N SER A 102 41.70 4.66 19.37
CA SER A 102 42.95 4.11 19.92
C SER A 102 42.93 2.58 20.12
N GLN A 103 42.10 1.86 19.36
CA GLN A 103 41.97 0.39 19.39
C GLN A 103 42.80 -0.25 18.26
N THR A 104 44.12 -0.20 18.38
CA THR A 104 45.03 -0.66 17.32
C THR A 104 45.36 -2.15 17.36
N GLY A 105 44.94 -2.89 18.39
CA GLY A 105 45.25 -4.32 18.58
C GLY A 105 44.02 -5.19 18.83
N GLY A 106 44.12 -6.47 18.49
CA GLY A 106 43.05 -7.47 18.68
C GLY A 106 42.18 -7.71 17.43
N VAL A 107 41.30 -8.71 17.52
CA VAL A 107 40.34 -9.04 16.45
C VAL A 107 39.17 -8.07 16.54
N HIS A 108 38.87 -7.42 15.41
CA HIS A 108 37.72 -6.53 15.29
C HIS A 108 36.79 -7.07 14.22
N VAL A 109 35.49 -7.00 14.51
CA VAL A 109 34.43 -7.33 13.57
C VAL A 109 33.49 -6.15 13.52
N THR A 110 33.37 -5.53 12.35
CA THR A 110 32.39 -4.48 12.08
C THR A 110 31.28 -5.09 11.23
N GLN A 111 30.03 -4.82 11.60
CA GLN A 111 28.85 -5.29 10.88
C GLN A 111 27.98 -4.10 10.49
N GLN A 112 27.41 -4.16 9.29
CA GLN A 112 26.48 -3.15 8.79
C GLN A 112 25.29 -3.84 8.14
N VAL A 113 24.09 -3.31 8.41
CA VAL A 113 22.86 -3.74 7.76
C VAL A 113 22.38 -2.59 6.89
N LEU A 114 22.36 -2.82 5.60
CA LEU A 114 21.78 -1.91 4.61
C LEU A 114 20.48 -2.51 4.12
N GLY A 115 19.49 -1.70 3.77
CA GLY A 115 18.26 -2.23 3.23
C GLY A 115 17.44 -1.18 2.52
N CYS A 116 16.48 -1.64 1.74
CA CYS A 116 15.42 -0.83 1.17
C CYS A 116 14.09 -1.55 1.31
N GLU A 117 13.06 -0.76 1.59
CA GLU A 117 11.67 -1.16 1.48
C GLU A 117 11.13 -0.63 0.16
N TRP A 118 10.39 -1.46 -0.55
CA TRP A 118 9.62 -1.12 -1.72
C TRP A 118 8.15 -1.35 -1.37
N ASP A 119 7.36 -0.29 -1.24
CA ASP A 119 5.92 -0.44 -1.13
C ASP A 119 5.29 -0.55 -2.52
N ASN A 120 4.30 -1.42 -2.64
CA ASN A 120 3.48 -1.48 -3.83
C ASN A 120 2.41 -0.39 -3.74
N GLU A 121 2.82 0.89 -3.63
CA GLU A 121 1.88 2.02 -3.70
C GLU A 121 1.12 1.91 -5.00
N THR A 122 -0.10 1.38 -4.88
CA THR A 122 -1.05 1.29 -5.96
C THR A 122 -1.48 2.71 -6.28
N GLU A 123 -0.86 3.30 -7.31
CA GLU A 123 -1.52 4.32 -8.14
C GLU A 123 -2.76 3.76 -8.87
N GLU A 124 -3.21 2.54 -8.57
CA GLU A 124 -4.57 2.11 -8.86
C GLU A 124 -5.52 2.90 -7.96
N VAL A 125 -5.99 4.04 -8.48
CA VAL A 125 -7.36 4.46 -8.21
C VAL A 125 -8.24 3.32 -8.72
N ASP A 126 -8.47 2.35 -7.84
CA ASP A 126 -9.14 1.09 -8.16
C ASP A 126 -10.45 1.42 -8.88
N ASP A 127 -10.55 1.07 -10.16
CA ASP A 127 -11.73 1.35 -10.99
C ASP A 127 -13.00 0.84 -10.31
N LYS A 128 -12.88 -0.21 -9.50
CA LYS A 128 -13.95 -0.74 -8.65
C LYS A 128 -14.39 0.24 -7.56
N SER A 129 -13.45 0.96 -6.94
CA SER A 129 -13.75 2.02 -5.96
C SER A 129 -14.48 3.20 -6.63
N ILE A 130 -14.12 3.57 -7.86
CA ILE A 130 -14.84 4.59 -8.65
C ILE A 130 -16.27 4.09 -8.97
N ILE A 131 -16.43 2.84 -9.40
CA ILE A 131 -17.73 2.24 -9.71
C ILE A 131 -18.63 2.17 -8.46
N ILE A 132 -18.08 1.83 -7.29
CA ILE A 132 -18.84 1.79 -6.03
C ILE A 132 -19.31 3.20 -5.65
N VAL A 133 -18.44 4.22 -5.71
CA VAL A 133 -18.82 5.61 -5.41
C VAL A 133 -19.88 6.11 -6.40
N ALA A 134 -19.71 5.83 -7.69
CA ALA A 134 -20.66 6.21 -8.73
C ALA A 134 -22.04 5.54 -8.54
N THR A 135 -22.07 4.24 -8.24
CA THR A 135 -23.33 3.51 -8.00
C THR A 135 -24.05 4.00 -6.74
N VAL A 136 -23.33 4.25 -5.64
CA VAL A 136 -23.90 4.83 -4.41
C VAL A 136 -24.47 6.23 -4.65
N ALA A 137 -23.75 7.08 -5.40
CA ALA A 137 -24.22 8.42 -5.75
C ALA A 137 -25.51 8.38 -6.59
N VAL A 138 -25.58 7.50 -7.60
CA VAL A 138 -26.78 7.32 -8.43
C VAL A 138 -27.97 6.84 -7.60
N VAL A 139 -27.77 5.86 -6.72
CA VAL A 139 -28.83 5.36 -5.82
C VAL A 139 -29.32 6.47 -4.88
N ALA A 140 -28.41 7.28 -4.33
CA ALA A 140 -28.78 8.42 -3.50
C ALA A 140 -29.64 9.45 -4.25
N VAL A 141 -29.27 9.79 -5.49
CA VAL A 141 -30.05 10.71 -6.35
C VAL A 141 -31.46 10.18 -6.63
N ILE A 142 -31.59 8.88 -6.93
CA ILE A 142 -32.89 8.24 -7.16
C ILE A 142 -33.75 8.32 -5.88
N ILE A 143 -33.16 8.03 -4.72
CA ILE A 143 -33.85 8.12 -3.43
C ILE A 143 -34.35 9.55 -3.19
N PHE A 144 -33.52 10.57 -3.39
CA PHE A 144 -33.93 11.97 -3.23
C PHE A 144 -35.04 12.37 -4.20
N ALA A 145 -35.00 11.92 -5.45
CA ALA A 145 -36.05 12.16 -6.43
C ALA A 145 -37.38 11.52 -6.02
N VAL A 146 -37.36 10.26 -5.56
CA VAL A 146 -38.57 9.54 -5.09
C VAL A 146 -39.15 10.21 -3.84
N VAL A 147 -38.32 10.52 -2.84
CA VAL A 147 -38.75 11.22 -1.62
C VAL A 147 -39.33 12.59 -1.96
N GLY A 148 -38.63 13.35 -2.82
CA GLY A 148 -39.08 14.65 -3.31
C GLY A 148 -40.44 14.57 -4.02
N PHE A 149 -40.64 13.57 -4.88
CA PHE A 149 -41.91 13.34 -5.58
C PHE A 149 -43.06 12.98 -4.62
N ILE A 150 -42.80 12.13 -3.63
CA ILE A 150 -43.79 11.77 -2.58
C ILE A 150 -44.19 13.01 -1.79
N VAL A 151 -43.22 13.81 -1.34
CA VAL A 151 -43.47 15.07 -0.61
C VAL A 151 -44.22 16.07 -1.48
N TYR A 152 -43.84 16.19 -2.76
CA TYR A 152 -44.49 17.06 -3.73
C TYR A 152 -45.98 16.68 -3.92
N LYS A 153 -46.29 15.40 -4.14
CA LYS A 153 -47.70 14.96 -4.23
C LYS A 153 -48.45 15.18 -2.93
N LYS A 154 -47.84 14.92 -1.77
CA LYS A 154 -48.45 15.18 -0.44
C LYS A 154 -48.74 16.68 -0.24
N LYS A 155 -47.90 17.58 -0.75
CA LYS A 155 -48.11 19.04 -0.70
C LYS A 155 -49.21 19.49 -1.66
N LYS A 156 -49.28 18.92 -2.88
CA LYS A 156 -50.34 19.23 -3.85
C LYS A 156 -51.72 18.72 -3.39
N ALA A 157 -51.80 17.53 -2.81
CA ALA A 157 -53.03 16.98 -2.23
C ALA A 157 -53.58 17.85 -1.08
N LYS A 158 -52.71 18.51 -0.31
CA LYS A 158 -53.14 19.47 0.74
C LYS A 158 -53.62 20.82 0.20
N ARG A 159 -53.15 21.27 -0.97
CA ARG A 159 -53.60 22.50 -1.63
C ARG A 159 -54.95 22.35 -2.37
N PHE A 160 -55.39 21.12 -2.62
CA PHE A 160 -56.64 20.82 -3.33
C PHE A 160 -57.71 20.26 -2.37
N ARG A 161 -58.01 21.00 -1.29
CA ARG A 161 -59.29 20.83 -0.58
C ARG A 161 -60.24 21.90 -1.12
N PRO A 162 -61.37 21.54 -1.77
CA PRO A 162 -62.36 22.54 -2.17
C PRO A 162 -62.98 23.18 -0.91
N PRO A 163 -63.38 24.47 -0.97
CA PRO A 163 -64.13 25.11 0.12
C PRO A 163 -65.44 24.34 0.38
N PRO A 164 -65.96 24.34 1.63
CA PRO A 164 -67.24 23.70 1.91
C PRO A 164 -68.35 24.38 1.09
N GLU A 165 -69.21 23.56 0.47
CA GLU A 165 -70.43 24.03 -0.21
C GLU A 165 -71.21 24.94 0.75
N LYS A 166 -71.35 26.22 0.38
CA LYS A 166 -72.35 27.08 0.99
C LYS A 166 -73.71 26.58 0.53
N GLY A 167 -74.48 26.13 1.50
CA GLY A 167 -75.75 25.47 1.32
C GLY A 167 -76.80 26.29 0.58
N SER A 168 -77.75 25.51 0.08
CA SER A 168 -79.18 25.81 -0.05
C SER A 168 -79.71 26.85 0.95
N GLU A 169 -79.72 28.13 0.57
CA GLU A 169 -80.57 29.17 1.18
C GLU A 169 -80.91 30.23 0.11
N LEU A 170 -81.49 29.82 -1.04
CA LEU A 170 -82.16 30.77 -1.94
C LEU A 170 -83.10 30.08 -2.96
N SER A 171 -83.98 29.18 -2.53
CA SER A 171 -85.09 28.74 -3.40
C SER A 171 -86.36 28.26 -2.67
N GLU A 172 -86.47 28.46 -1.35
CA GLU A 172 -87.65 28.07 -0.56
C GLU A 172 -88.26 29.26 0.19
N GLN A 173 -88.30 30.44 -0.43
CA GLN A 173 -89.02 31.60 0.10
C GLN A 173 -89.53 32.50 -1.03
N LEU A 174 -90.40 31.98 -1.91
CA LEU A 174 -91.45 32.77 -2.59
C LEU A 174 -92.29 31.86 -3.49
N ASN A 175 -93.30 31.22 -2.89
CA ASN A 175 -94.52 30.79 -3.58
C ASN A 175 -95.70 31.43 -2.86
N PRO A 176 -96.35 32.47 -3.42
CA PRO A 176 -97.65 32.91 -2.95
C PRO A 176 -98.75 32.12 -3.66
N GLU A 177 -99.53 31.34 -2.90
CA GLU A 177 -100.91 31.03 -3.26
C GLU A 177 -101.84 32.11 -2.72
N ALA A 178 -102.92 32.37 -3.47
CA ALA A 178 -104.07 33.29 -3.28
C ALA A 178 -103.98 34.64 -4.00
#